data_AF-A0A847D937-F1
#
_entry.id   AF-A0A847D937-F1
#
_cell.length_a   1.000
_cell.length_b   1.000
_cell.length_c   1.000
_cell.angle_alpha   90.00
_cell.angle_beta   90.00
_cell.angle_gamma   90.00
#
_symmetry.space_group_name_H-M   'P 1'
#
loop_
_entity.id
_entity.type
_entity.pdbx_description
1 polymer ?
#
loop_
_entity_poly.entity_id
_entity_poly.type
_entity_poly.pdbx_seq_one_letter_code
_entity_poly.pdbx_strand_id
1 'polypeptide(L)'
;MKRNKNGFFITLLVILAMLYSCGSEPPQKSDMDIKPAASPKVTLTVLNPQGHVKKDKVLAPRLDTLEGKKIAMYLSATPDQVYAGKGAELYDMLEKMFKEKYPNTQVVHYAELPMKFMPENEVVDAIIAEKPDGVVVGFGG
;
A
#
# COMPACT_ATOMS: atom_id res chain seq x y z
N MET A 1 64.73 -11.89 -9.80
CA MET A 1 63.98 -12.44 -8.64
C MET A 1 62.56 -12.74 -9.14
N LYS A 2 62.06 -13.97 -9.34
CA LYS A 2 62.08 -15.26 -8.63
C LYS A 2 61.28 -15.26 -7.30
N ARG A 3 60.21 -16.08 -7.29
CA ARG A 3 59.29 -16.53 -6.22
C ARG A 3 58.20 -15.54 -5.76
N ASN A 4 56.96 -15.93 -5.44
CA ASN A 4 56.24 -17.21 -5.55
C ASN A 4 54.72 -16.90 -5.48
N LYS A 5 53.94 -17.54 -6.34
CA LYS A 5 52.48 -17.63 -6.26
C LYS A 5 52.16 -18.79 -5.32
N ASN A 6 51.29 -18.60 -4.33
CA ASN A 6 50.44 -19.64 -3.72
C ASN A 6 49.58 -19.00 -2.62
N GLY A 7 48.26 -19.15 -2.71
CA GLY A 7 47.46 -19.22 -1.49
C GLY A 7 46.19 -18.38 -1.39
N PHE A 8 45.49 -18.01 -2.45
CA PHE A 8 44.19 -17.34 -2.25
C PHE A 8 43.07 -17.65 -3.26
N PHE A 9 43.14 -18.82 -3.93
CA PHE A 9 42.16 -19.21 -4.98
C PHE A 9 41.49 -20.58 -4.76
N ILE A 10 41.52 -21.15 -3.56
CA ILE A 10 40.96 -22.48 -3.28
C ILE A 10 39.95 -22.37 -2.13
N THR A 11 38.77 -21.79 -2.41
CA THR A 11 37.60 -21.94 -1.52
C THR A 11 36.29 -21.93 -2.30
N LEU A 12 36.35 -22.20 -3.60
CA LEU A 12 35.21 -22.21 -4.51
C LEU A 12 35.41 -23.32 -5.57
N LEU A 13 35.41 -24.60 -5.18
CA LEU A 13 35.13 -25.77 -6.05
C LEU A 13 35.43 -27.12 -5.33
N VAL A 14 34.76 -27.39 -4.21
CA VAL A 14 34.60 -28.77 -3.71
C VAL A 14 33.09 -28.98 -3.61
N ILE A 15 32.45 -29.28 -4.75
CA ILE A 15 31.91 -30.63 -5.02
C ILE A 15 30.73 -30.87 -4.06
N LEU A 16 29.45 -30.61 -4.38
CA LEU A 16 28.72 -30.78 -5.64
C LEU A 16 29.22 -31.96 -6.49
N ALA A 17 29.22 -33.15 -5.89
CA ALA A 17 28.97 -34.45 -6.54
C ALA A 17 29.27 -35.58 -5.54
N MET A 18 28.48 -36.66 -5.61
CA MET A 18 28.51 -37.88 -4.78
C MET A 18 27.75 -37.73 -3.46
N LEU A 19 26.41 -37.74 -3.41
CA LEU A 19 25.49 -38.80 -3.88
C LEU A 19 26.00 -40.22 -3.56
N TYR A 20 25.17 -40.96 -2.82
CA TYR A 20 25.26 -42.40 -2.47
C TYR A 20 26.07 -42.82 -1.23
N SER A 21 25.43 -42.71 -0.06
CA SER A 21 25.30 -43.85 0.87
C SER A 21 24.18 -43.55 1.86
N CYS A 22 22.99 -44.13 1.65
CA CYS A 22 22.59 -45.44 2.16
C CYS A 22 21.99 -45.32 3.58
N GLY A 23 20.66 -45.27 3.61
CA GLY A 23 19.78 -45.95 4.57
C GLY A 23 19.98 -45.73 6.07
N SER A 24 19.04 -45.00 6.68
CA SER A 24 18.18 -45.57 7.74
C SER A 24 16.91 -44.73 7.87
N GLU A 25 15.82 -45.43 8.13
CA GLU A 25 14.42 -45.07 7.86
C GLU A 25 13.92 -43.80 8.60
N PRO A 26 12.97 -43.04 8.01
CA PRO A 26 12.19 -42.10 8.80
C PRO A 26 11.32 -42.90 9.79
N PRO A 27 11.35 -42.62 11.10
CA PRO A 27 10.49 -43.33 12.03
C PRO A 27 9.02 -43.13 11.67
N GLN A 28 8.30 -44.25 11.67
CA GLN A 28 6.91 -44.43 11.29
C GLN A 28 5.98 -43.39 11.92
N LYS A 29 4.98 -42.99 11.13
CA LYS A 29 3.71 -42.40 11.56
C LYS A 29 3.25 -43.01 12.90
N SER A 30 3.21 -42.18 13.94
CA SER A 30 2.12 -42.29 14.90
C SER A 30 1.05 -41.32 14.43
N ASP A 31 0.03 -41.86 13.75
CA ASP A 31 -1.25 -41.17 13.58
C ASP A 31 -1.87 -41.09 14.99
N MET A 32 -1.33 -40.21 15.84
CA MET A 32 -2.06 -39.71 16.99
C MET A 32 -3.11 -38.78 16.41
N ASP A 33 -4.36 -39.24 16.39
CA ASP A 33 -5.55 -38.42 16.23
C ASP A 33 -5.57 -37.33 17.32
N ILE A 34 -4.79 -36.27 17.12
CA ILE A 34 -4.99 -35.00 17.82
C ILE A 34 -6.22 -34.40 17.16
N LYS A 35 -7.40 -34.79 17.65
CA LYS A 35 -8.62 -34.05 17.44
C LYS A 35 -8.30 -32.58 17.73
N PRO A 36 -8.40 -31.65 16.75
CA PRO A 36 -8.15 -30.25 17.03
C PRO A 36 -9.10 -29.86 18.16
N ALA A 37 -8.53 -29.48 19.31
CA ALA A 37 -9.31 -28.86 20.36
C ALA A 37 -9.94 -27.63 19.70
N ALA A 38 -11.26 -27.68 19.50
CA ALA A 38 -12.00 -26.59 18.90
C ALA A 38 -11.64 -25.34 19.68
N SER A 39 -10.87 -24.44 19.06
CA SER A 39 -10.56 -23.15 19.66
C SER A 39 -11.91 -22.54 20.01
N PRO A 40 -12.16 -22.15 21.27
CA PRO A 40 -13.44 -21.61 21.65
C PRO A 40 -13.74 -20.47 20.69
N LYS A 41 -14.94 -20.49 20.09
CA LYS A 41 -15.36 -19.50 19.10
C LYS A 41 -15.33 -18.12 19.76
N VAL A 42 -14.22 -17.40 19.63
CA VAL A 42 -14.04 -16.07 20.21
C VAL A 42 -14.96 -15.13 19.43
N THR A 43 -16.02 -14.68 20.08
CA THR A 43 -16.92 -13.69 19.52
C THR A 43 -16.43 -12.32 19.92
N LEU A 44 -15.73 -11.63 19.01
CA LEU A 44 -15.36 -10.24 19.18
C LEU A 44 -16.59 -9.37 18.91
N THR A 45 -17.12 -8.74 19.96
CA THR A 45 -18.19 -7.74 19.81
C THR A 45 -17.54 -6.38 19.74
N VAL A 46 -17.48 -5.79 18.54
CA VAL A 46 -16.99 -4.42 18.36
C VAL A 46 -18.15 -3.46 18.64
N LEU A 47 -18.07 -2.79 19.78
CA LEU A 47 -19.02 -1.72 20.14
C LEU A 47 -18.54 -0.42 19.49
N ASN A 48 -19.37 0.19 18.64
CA ASN A 48 -19.14 1.57 18.23
C ASN A 48 -19.61 2.50 19.36
N PRO A 49 -18.71 3.22 20.07
CA PRO A 49 -19.11 4.13 21.15
C PRO A 49 -20.02 5.27 20.67
N GLN A 50 -20.06 5.53 19.36
CA GLN A 50 -20.94 6.54 18.75
C GLN A 50 -22.38 6.03 18.51
N GLY A 51 -22.67 4.76 18.80
CA GLY A 51 -23.99 4.16 18.58
C GLY A 51 -24.31 3.93 17.09
N HIS A 52 -25.61 3.74 16.79
CA HIS A 52 -26.09 3.61 15.42
C HIS A 52 -26.06 4.97 14.71
N VAL A 53 -25.01 5.20 13.91
CA VAL A 53 -24.93 6.35 13.02
C VAL A 53 -25.86 6.11 11.84
N LYS A 54 -27.01 6.80 11.79
CA LYS A 54 -27.82 6.83 10.58
C LYS A 54 -27.15 7.73 9.54
N LYS A 55 -26.85 7.18 8.36
CA LYS A 55 -26.36 7.95 7.22
C LYS A 55 -27.55 8.65 6.56
N ASP A 56 -27.99 9.76 7.14
CA ASP A 56 -29.25 10.39 6.72
C ASP A 56 -29.11 11.24 5.45
N LYS A 57 -27.90 11.41 4.91
CA LYS A 57 -27.70 12.13 3.65
C LYS A 57 -26.43 11.71 2.93
N VAL A 58 -26.56 11.34 1.66
CA VAL A 58 -25.41 11.25 0.75
C VAL A 58 -24.97 12.69 0.47
N LEU A 59 -23.82 13.10 1.00
CA LEU A 59 -23.32 14.48 0.91
C LEU A 59 -22.94 14.89 -0.52
N ALA A 60 -22.60 13.92 -1.37
CA ALA A 60 -22.43 14.07 -2.81
C ALA A 60 -22.57 12.69 -3.49
N PRO A 61 -23.10 12.62 -4.74
CA PRO A 61 -23.07 11.40 -5.53
C PRO A 61 -21.64 10.87 -5.63
N ARG A 62 -21.47 9.57 -5.40
CA ARG A 62 -20.18 8.90 -5.64
C ARG A 62 -20.11 8.51 -7.11
N LEU A 63 -18.91 8.54 -7.66
CA LEU A 63 -18.66 7.94 -8.97
C LEU A 63 -18.82 6.42 -8.86
N ASP A 64 -19.53 5.82 -9.81
CA ASP A 64 -19.68 4.36 -9.90
C ASP A 64 -18.39 3.68 -10.36
N THR A 65 -17.57 4.40 -11.13
CA THR A 65 -16.27 3.95 -11.66
C THR A 65 -15.32 5.13 -11.86
N LEU A 66 -14.02 4.85 -11.89
CA LEU A 66 -12.97 5.83 -12.22
C LEU A 66 -12.56 5.77 -13.71
N GLU A 67 -13.04 4.77 -14.46
CA GLU A 67 -12.65 4.59 -15.87
C GLU A 67 -12.94 5.83 -16.73
N GLY A 68 -11.89 6.38 -17.36
CA GLY A 68 -11.99 7.59 -18.19
C GLY A 68 -12.31 8.88 -17.42
N LYS A 69 -12.28 8.85 -16.08
CA LYS A 69 -12.61 10.01 -15.23
C LYS A 69 -11.39 10.88 -14.94
N LYS A 70 -11.62 12.17 -14.69
CA LYS A 70 -10.61 13.09 -14.18
C LYS A 70 -10.77 13.28 -12.68
N ILE A 71 -9.76 12.90 -11.90
CA ILE A 71 -9.77 12.97 -10.45
C ILE A 71 -8.76 14.02 -9.99
N ALA A 72 -9.23 15.03 -9.26
CA ALA A 72 -8.34 16.00 -8.62
C ALA A 72 -8.00 15.53 -7.20
N MET A 73 -6.72 15.57 -6.84
CA MET A 73 -6.27 15.15 -5.52
C MET A 73 -5.68 16.34 -4.78
N TYR A 74 -6.36 16.82 -3.74
CA TYR A 74 -5.83 17.87 -2.87
C TYR A 74 -5.29 17.27 -1.57
N LEU A 75 -4.09 17.69 -1.19
CA LEU A 75 -3.45 17.38 0.08
C LEU A 75 -3.22 18.67 0.85
N SER A 76 -3.77 18.75 2.07
CA SER A 76 -3.52 19.84 3.01
C SER A 76 -2.06 19.82 3.47
N ALA A 77 -1.20 20.54 2.76
CA ALA A 77 0.19 20.74 3.12
C ALA A 77 0.76 21.96 2.41
N THR A 78 1.82 22.55 2.96
CA THR A 78 2.65 23.53 2.25
C THR A 78 3.82 22.82 1.54
N PRO A 79 4.46 23.47 0.54
CA PRO A 79 5.55 22.84 -0.22
C PRO A 79 6.70 22.31 0.66
N ASP A 80 6.98 22.98 1.77
CA ASP A 80 8.03 22.62 2.73
C ASP A 80 7.65 21.48 3.68
N GLN A 81 6.35 21.18 3.83
CA GLN A 81 5.84 20.20 4.79
C GLN A 81 5.12 19.01 4.14
N VAL A 82 5.06 18.97 2.80
CA VAL A 82 4.32 17.94 2.05
C VAL A 82 4.80 16.50 2.35
N TYR A 83 6.08 16.33 2.71
CA TYR A 83 6.67 15.05 3.14
C TYR A 83 7.00 15.00 4.65
N ALA A 84 6.49 15.92 5.46
CA ALA A 84 6.69 15.88 6.91
C ALA A 84 5.94 14.71 7.57
N GLY A 85 4.87 14.22 6.92
CA GLY A 85 4.10 13.05 7.32
C GLY A 85 4.15 11.94 6.26
N LYS A 86 3.04 11.19 6.13
CA LYS A 86 2.85 10.14 5.10
C LYS A 86 1.81 10.49 4.02
N GLY A 87 1.37 11.75 4.01
CA GLY A 87 0.31 12.22 3.12
C GLY A 87 0.71 12.14 1.65
N ALA A 88 1.88 12.68 1.30
CA ALA A 88 2.38 12.66 -0.06
C ALA A 88 2.61 11.22 -0.57
N GLU A 89 3.26 10.35 0.22
CA GLU A 89 3.50 8.96 -0.22
C GLU A 89 2.19 8.19 -0.42
N LEU A 90 1.16 8.45 0.39
CA LEU A 90 -0.17 7.88 0.19
C LEU A 90 -0.77 8.36 -1.15
N TYR A 91 -0.64 9.64 -1.48
CA TYR A 91 -1.19 10.21 -2.71
C TYR A 91 -0.45 9.71 -3.95
N ASP A 92 0.88 9.62 -3.89
CA ASP A 92 1.71 9.03 -4.95
C ASP A 92 1.30 7.56 -5.20
N MET A 93 1.06 6.81 -4.13
CA MET A 93 0.56 5.43 -4.21
C MET A 93 -0.85 5.36 -4.80
N LEU A 94 -1.76 6.26 -4.41
CA LEU A 94 -3.12 6.32 -4.94
C LEU A 94 -3.12 6.58 -6.44
N GLU A 95 -2.32 7.54 -6.91
CA GLU A 95 -2.18 7.81 -8.34
C GLU A 95 -1.68 6.57 -9.09
N LYS A 96 -0.65 5.91 -8.56
CA LYS A 96 -0.14 4.67 -9.16
C LYS A 96 -1.23 3.61 -9.23
N MET A 97 -1.99 3.40 -8.16
CA MET A 97 -3.09 2.44 -8.12
C MET A 97 -4.21 2.78 -9.10
N PHE A 98 -4.54 4.07 -9.27
CA PHE A 98 -5.54 4.51 -10.25
C PHE A 98 -5.06 4.22 -11.67
N LYS A 99 -3.82 4.55 -12.00
CA LYS A 99 -3.25 4.26 -13.33
C LYS A 99 -3.13 2.76 -13.62
N GLU A 100 -2.84 1.95 -12.62
CA GLU A 100 -2.76 0.49 -12.78
C GLU A 100 -4.13 -0.16 -13.00
N LYS A 101 -5.16 0.26 -12.25
CA LYS A 101 -6.49 -0.36 -12.29
C LYS A 101 -7.43 0.26 -13.32
N TYR A 102 -7.25 1.54 -13.61
CA TYR A 102 -8.10 2.34 -14.49
C TYR A 102 -7.21 3.21 -15.39
N PRO A 103 -6.53 2.63 -16.39
CA PRO A 103 -5.45 3.30 -17.13
C PRO A 103 -5.86 4.58 -17.86
N ASN A 104 -7.16 4.74 -18.17
CA ASN A 104 -7.67 5.95 -18.82
C ASN A 104 -8.10 7.04 -17.81
N THR A 105 -7.94 6.81 -16.50
CA THR A 105 -8.18 7.83 -15.47
C THR A 105 -7.11 8.90 -15.56
N GLN A 106 -7.54 10.15 -15.61
CA GLN A 106 -6.66 11.30 -15.49
C GLN A 106 -6.59 11.72 -14.04
N VAL A 107 -5.39 12.04 -13.57
CA VAL A 107 -5.17 12.49 -12.19
C VAL A 107 -4.56 13.88 -12.25
N VAL A 108 -5.18 14.84 -11.55
CA VAL A 108 -4.53 16.11 -11.22
C VAL A 108 -3.82 15.90 -9.90
N HIS A 109 -2.48 15.89 -9.97
CA HIS A 109 -1.63 15.62 -8.83
C HIS A 109 -1.70 16.78 -7.82
N TYR A 110 -1.53 16.49 -6.52
CA TYR A 110 -1.65 17.50 -5.46
C TYR A 110 -0.66 18.66 -5.60
N ALA A 111 0.52 18.39 -6.18
CA ALA A 111 1.54 19.41 -6.44
C ALA A 111 1.20 20.36 -7.61
N GLU A 112 0.19 20.03 -8.42
CA GLU A 112 -0.31 20.89 -9.51
C GLU A 112 -1.39 21.87 -9.02
N LEU A 113 -1.89 21.67 -7.80
CA LEU A 113 -2.84 22.54 -7.12
C LEU A 113 -2.12 23.44 -6.12
N PRO A 114 -2.74 24.56 -5.67
CA PRO A 114 -2.17 25.38 -4.61
C PRO A 114 -1.95 24.55 -3.33
N MET A 115 -0.68 24.33 -2.98
CA MET A 115 -0.28 23.61 -1.76
C MET A 115 -0.42 24.51 -0.54
N LYS A 116 -1.62 24.52 0.04
CA LYS A 116 -1.97 25.23 1.28
C LYS A 116 -2.50 24.26 2.31
N PHE A 117 -2.53 24.68 3.57
CA PHE A 117 -3.16 23.91 4.63
C PHE A 117 -4.68 23.89 4.49
N MET A 118 -5.28 25.06 4.32
CA MET A 118 -6.73 25.21 4.26
C MET A 118 -7.19 25.27 2.82
N PRO A 119 -8.26 24.54 2.44
CA PRO A 119 -8.86 24.64 1.12
C PRO A 119 -9.75 25.89 1.04
N GLU A 120 -9.11 27.06 1.15
CA GLU A 120 -9.77 28.35 0.94
C GLU A 120 -10.14 28.54 -0.54
N ASN A 121 -10.85 29.63 -0.86
CA ASN A 121 -11.39 29.89 -2.20
C ASN A 121 -10.39 29.67 -3.33
N GLU A 122 -9.12 30.10 -3.17
CA GLU A 122 -8.09 29.90 -4.19
C GLU A 122 -7.84 28.41 -4.52
N VAL A 123 -7.80 27.55 -3.50
CA VAL A 123 -7.66 26.10 -3.67
C VAL A 123 -8.89 25.54 -4.36
N VAL A 124 -10.07 25.95 -3.90
CA VAL A 124 -11.36 25.47 -4.44
C VAL A 124 -11.52 25.88 -5.90
N ASP A 125 -11.20 27.12 -6.24
CA ASP A 125 -11.27 27.67 -7.59
C ASP A 125 -10.27 26.95 -8.52
N ALA A 126 -9.06 26.65 -8.04
CA ALA A 126 -8.09 25.85 -8.79
C ALA A 126 -8.60 24.42 -9.06
N ILE A 127 -9.19 23.76 -8.06
CA ILE A 127 -9.80 22.43 -8.24
C ILE A 127 -10.96 22.51 -9.24
N ILE A 128 -11.81 23.53 -9.17
CA ILE A 128 -12.94 23.69 -10.10
C ILE A 128 -12.45 23.98 -11.52
N ALA A 129 -11.38 24.76 -11.69
CA ALA A 129 -10.80 25.10 -12.99
C ALA A 129 -10.34 23.84 -13.75
N GLU A 130 -9.90 22.82 -13.01
CA GLU A 130 -9.53 21.52 -13.57
C GLU A 130 -10.72 20.70 -14.09
N LYS A 131 -11.96 21.08 -13.74
CA LYS A 131 -13.20 20.39 -14.10
C LYS A 131 -13.15 18.88 -13.81
N PRO A 132 -12.78 18.45 -12.60
CA PRO A 132 -12.72 17.04 -12.26
C PRO A 132 -14.12 16.41 -12.17
N ASP A 133 -14.21 15.12 -12.47
CA ASP A 133 -15.39 14.29 -12.18
C ASP A 133 -15.48 13.95 -10.67
N GLY A 134 -14.34 13.95 -9.96
CA GLY A 134 -14.28 13.63 -8.54
C GLY A 134 -13.06 14.26 -7.87
N VAL A 135 -13.16 14.48 -6.56
CA VAL A 135 -12.09 15.07 -5.76
C VAL A 135 -11.75 14.16 -4.59
N VAL A 136 -10.46 13.89 -4.41
CA VAL A 136 -9.91 13.26 -3.21
C VAL A 136 -9.27 14.35 -2.37
N VAL A 137 -9.73 14.51 -1.13
CA VAL A 137 -9.27 15.58 -0.24
C VAL A 137 -8.71 14.99 1.03
N GLY A 138 -7.48 15.37 1.35
CA GLY A 138 -6.71 14.86 2.47
C GLY A 138 -6.48 16.00 3.45
N PHE A 139 -6.95 15.82 4.67
CA PHE A 139 -6.80 16.77 5.76
C PHE A 139 -5.94 16.14 6.86
N GLY A 140 -4.86 16.80 7.24
CA GLY A 140 -3.97 16.34 8.31
C GLY A 140 -2.62 17.05 8.26
N GLY A 141 -2.09 17.41 9.43
CA GLY A 141 -0.73 17.90 9.64
C GLY A 141 0.05 16.91 10.49
#